data_AF-A0A6J7VG22-F1
#
_entry.id   AF-A0A6J7VG22-F1
#
_cell.length_a   1.000
_cell.length_b   1.000
_cell.length_c   1.000
_cell.angle_alpha   90.00
_cell.angle_beta   90.00
_cell.angle_gamma   90.00
#
_symmetry.space_group_name_H-M   'P 1'
#
loop_
_entity.id
_entity.type
_entity.pdbx_description
1 polymer ?
#
loop_
_entity_poly.entity_id
_entity_poly.type
_entity_poly.pdbx_seq_one_letter_code
_entity_poly.pdbx_strand_id
1 'polypeptide(L)' 'MIGDREHDGHGAAALGTHFIGVSWGFGDYEELLAAGATQVADHPSEIEAFVAFIS' A
#
# COMPACT_ATOMS: atom_id res chain seq x y z
N MET A 1 1.83 6.77 -1.40
CA MET A 1 1.68 6.32 0.00
C MET A 1 2.17 4.89 0.10
N ILE A 2 2.99 4.56 1.10
CA ILE A 2 3.38 3.19 1.47
C ILE A 2 3.01 3.03 2.93
N GLY A 3 2.16 2.06 3.28
CA GLY A 3 1.58 1.95 4.62
C GLY A 3 0.98 0.58 4.91
N ASP A 4 0.63 0.37 6.17
CA ASP A 4 0.23 -0.94 6.71
C ASP A 4 -1.22 -0.98 7.22
N ARG A 5 -1.99 0.10 7.02
CA ARG A 5 -3.36 0.24 7.50
C ARG A 5 -4.30 0.91 6.51
N GLU A 6 -5.60 0.69 6.71
CA GLU A 6 -6.64 1.37 5.91
C GLU A 6 -6.54 2.91 5.93
N HIS A 7 -6.03 3.48 7.03
CA HIS A 7 -5.82 4.93 7.15
C HIS A 7 -4.82 5.47 6.14
N ASP A 8 -3.80 4.70 5.79
CA ASP A 8 -2.83 5.07 4.75
C ASP A 8 -3.51 5.11 3.38
N GLY A 9 -4.36 4.12 3.09
CA GLY A 9 -5.18 4.09 1.88
C GLY A 9 -6.16 5.26 1.78
N HIS A 10 -6.88 5.56 2.85
CA HIS A 10 -7.75 6.74 2.93
C HIS A 10 -6.97 8.05 2.72
N GLY A 11 -5.79 8.18 3.33
CA GLY A 11 -4.91 9.33 3.13
C GLY A 11 -4.40 9.43 1.68
N ALA A 12 -4.08 8.29 1.06
CA ALA A 12 -3.63 8.24 -0.32
C ALA A 12 -4.72 8.72 -1.28
N ALA A 13 -5.95 8.22 -1.09
CA ALA A 13 -7.12 8.63 -1.86
C ALA A 13 -7.42 10.12 -1.71
N ALA A 14 -7.38 10.65 -0.47
CA ALA A 14 -7.64 12.07 -0.20
C ALA A 14 -6.62 13.01 -0.87
N LEU A 15 -5.38 12.55 -1.06
CA LEU A 15 -4.30 13.31 -1.69
C LEU A 15 -4.12 12.98 -3.18
N GLY A 16 -4.91 12.04 -3.73
CA GLY A 16 -4.79 11.61 -5.12
C GLY A 16 -3.45 10.92 -5.44
N THR A 17 -2.86 10.22 -4.48
CA THR A 17 -1.60 9.46 -4.67
C THR A 17 -1.85 7.95 -4.68
N HIS A 18 -0.95 7.18 -5.28
CA HIS A 18 -1.01 5.72 -5.26
C HIS A 18 -0.80 5.17 -3.84
N PHE A 19 -1.42 4.04 -3.53
CA PHE A 19 -1.21 3.31 -2.29
C PHE A 19 -0.57 1.94 -2.56
N ILE A 20 0.53 1.66 -1.88
CA ILE A 20 1.16 0.34 -1.75
C ILE A 20 0.99 -0.10 -0.29
N GLY A 21 0.38 -1.26 -0.08
CA GLY A 21 0.26 -1.88 1.24
C GLY A 21 1.53 -2.64 1.63
N VAL A 22 1.76 -2.85 2.92
CA VAL A 22 2.81 -3.76 3.42
C VAL A 22 2.23 -4.74 4.44
N SER A 23 2.53 -6.04 4.30
CA SER A 23 1.91 -7.09 5.13
C SER A 23 2.60 -7.30 6.49
N TRP A 24 3.72 -6.63 6.73
CA TRP A 24 4.49 -6.71 7.98
C TRP A 24 4.10 -5.67 9.03
N GLY A 25 2.90 -5.08 8.90
CA GLY A 25 2.31 -4.20 9.92
C GLY A 25 1.00 -4.75 10.46
N PHE A 26 0.06 -3.88 10.78
CA PHE A 26 -1.14 -4.27 11.53
C PHE A 26 -2.35 -4.70 10.68
N GLY A 27 -2.49 -4.15 9.47
CA GLY A 27 -3.58 -4.50 8.56
C GLY A 27 -3.32 -5.83 7.87
N ASP A 28 -4.38 -6.58 7.60
CA ASP A 28 -4.28 -7.79 6.78
C ASP A 28 -4.36 -7.45 5.28
N TYR A 29 -4.10 -8.45 4.44
CA TYR A 29 -4.09 -8.28 2.99
C TYR A 29 -5.44 -7.79 2.44
N GLU A 30 -6.57 -8.26 3.01
CA GLU A 30 -7.91 -7.89 2.55
C GLU A 30 -8.25 -6.45 2.94
N GLU A 31 -7.89 -6.01 4.16
CA GLU A 31 -7.99 -4.63 4.64
C GLU A 31 -7.22 -3.68 3.70
N LEU A 32 -5.97 -4.02 3.38
CA LEU A 32 -5.11 -3.19 2.53
C LEU A 32 -5.66 -3.04 1.11
N LEU A 33 -6.15 -4.13 0.51
CA LEU A 33 -6.79 -4.08 -0.81
C LEU A 33 -8.09 -3.27 -0.78
N ALA A 34 -8.92 -3.46 0.24
CA ALA A 34 -10.16 -2.70 0.40
C ALA A 34 -9.90 -1.20 0.58
N ALA A 35 -8.80 -0.83 1.22
CA ALA A 35 -8.35 0.55 1.38
C ALA A 35 -7.69 1.15 0.11
N GLY A 36 -7.61 0.38 -0.98
CA GLY A 36 -7.13 0.86 -2.28
C GLY A 36 -5.66 0.58 -2.56
N ALA A 37 -5.02 -0.35 -1.85
CA ALA A 37 -3.67 -0.78 -2.18
C ALA A 37 -3.67 -1.39 -3.59
N THR A 38 -2.80 -0.86 -4.45
CA THR A 38 -2.59 -1.39 -5.81
C THR A 38 -1.76 -2.67 -5.81
N GLN A 39 -0.83 -2.76 -4.85
CA GLN A 39 0.02 -3.91 -4.57
C GLN A 39 0.23 -3.97 -3.06
N VAL A 40 0.46 -5.16 -2.52
CA VAL A 40 0.84 -5.38 -1.11
C VAL A 40 2.18 -6.10 -1.12
N ALA A 41 3.19 -5.52 -0.48
CA ALA A 41 4.51 -6.12 -0.35
C ALA A 41 4.56 -7.04 0.87
N ASP A 42 5.19 -8.20 0.72
CA ASP A 42 5.49 -9.13 1.81
C ASP A 42 6.92 -8.97 2.34
N HIS A 43 7.81 -8.38 1.55
CA HIS A 43 9.16 -8.01 1.98
C HIS A 43 9.56 -6.60 1.48
N PRO A 44 10.33 -5.81 2.27
CA PRO A 44 10.75 -4.47 1.86
C PRO A 44 11.51 -4.40 0.52
N SER A 45 12.15 -5.48 0.09
CA SER A 45 12.86 -5.55 -1.20
C SER A 45 11.93 -5.44 -2.42
N GLU A 46 10.63 -5.69 -2.26
CA GLU A 46 9.66 -5.62 -3.36
C GLU A 46 9.24 -4.18 -3.67
N ILE A 47 9.44 -3.26 -2.73
CA ILE A 47 9.00 -1.87 -2.83
C ILE A 47 9.60 -1.16 -4.04
N GLU A 48 10.88 -1.40 -4.34
CA GLU A 48 11.54 -0.76 -5.48
C GLU A 48 10.85 -1.13 -6.81
N ALA A 49 10.54 -2.42 -7.00
CA ALA A 49 9.83 -2.89 -8.18
C ALA A 49 8.40 -2.33 -8.25
N PHE A 50 7.72 -2.23 -7.10
CA PHE A 50 6.36 -1.71 -7.06
C PHE A 50 6.31 -0.22 -7.39
N VAL A 51 7.21 0.59 -6.83
CA VAL A 51 7.29 2.03 -7.15
C VAL A 51 7.60 2.24 -8.63
N ALA A 52 8.50 1.44 -9.21
CA ALA A 52 8.83 1.51 -10.64
C ALA A 52 7.63 1.19 -11.55
N PHE A 53 6.71 0.33 -11.11
CA PHE A 53 5.50 -0.04 -11.86
C PHE A 53 4.43 1.07 -11.92
N ILE A 54 4.34 1.91 -10.88
CA ILE A 54 3.33 2.98 -10.76
C ILE A 54 3.88 4.38 -11.05
N SER A 55 5.16 4.48 -11.45
CA SER A 55 5.79 5.71 -11.96
C SER A 55 5.51 5.92 -13.44
#